data_AF-A0A7T4BNB8-F1
#
_entry.id   AF-A0A7T4BNB8-F1
#
_cell.length_a   1.000
_cell.length_b   1.000
_cell.length_c   1.000
_cell.angle_alpha   90.00
_cell.angle_beta   90.00
_cell.angle_gamma   90.00
#
_symmetry.space_group_name_H-M   'P 1'
#
loop_
_entity.id
_entity.type
_entity.pdbx_description
1 polymer ?
#
loop_
_entity_poly.entity_id
_entity_poly.type
_entity_poly.pdbx_seq_one_letter_code
_entity_poly.pdbx_strand_id
1 'polypeptide(L)'
;MTTAARILLTSIAVWCIATGVAYDPILGDVPSTMGPLVAVIPPRLWAYSWITAGALMIAGLRWYKPRQWGISLAMGLTVLLAAVYVSAWLTGDMERGWVSAKNYILICVVVMTGAAIMAEGVLARGSCRTHR
;
A
#
# COMPACT_ATOMS: atom_id res chain seq x y z
N MET A 1 -7.91 -15.06 -11.55
CA MET A 1 -8.15 -13.62 -11.33
C MET A 1 -8.74 -13.06 -12.61
N THR A 2 -9.70 -12.15 -12.52
CA THR A 2 -10.19 -11.39 -13.68
C THR A 2 -9.10 -10.43 -14.16
N THR A 3 -9.19 -9.99 -15.42
CA THR A 3 -8.25 -9.00 -15.98
C THR A 3 -8.27 -7.71 -15.17
N ALA A 4 -9.45 -7.24 -14.76
CA ALA A 4 -9.60 -6.07 -13.89
C ALA A 4 -8.86 -6.21 -12.55
N ALA A 5 -8.95 -7.37 -11.88
CA ALA A 5 -8.23 -7.61 -10.63
C ALA A 5 -6.71 -7.66 -10.82
N ARG A 6 -6.23 -8.16 -11.97
CA ARG A 6 -4.79 -8.15 -12.31
C ARG A 6 -4.30 -6.73 -12.52
N ILE A 7 -5.04 -5.93 -13.31
CA ILE A 7 -4.71 -4.53 -13.56
C ILE A 7 -4.64 -3.77 -12.23
N LEU A 8 -5.67 -3.91 -11.38
CA LEU A 8 -5.71 -3.24 -10.09
C LEU A 8 -4.53 -3.64 -9.19
N LEU A 9 -4.23 -4.94 -9.07
CA LEU A 9 -3.10 -5.42 -8.27
C LEU A 9 -1.76 -4.88 -8.79
N THR A 10 -1.56 -4.90 -10.12
CA THR A 10 -0.35 -4.38 -10.74
C THR A 10 -0.23 -2.86 -10.54
N SER A 11 -1.32 -2.10 -10.66
CA SER A 11 -1.33 -0.66 -10.42
C SER A 11 -0.94 -0.31 -8.98
N ILE A 12 -1.49 -1.04 -7.99
CA ILE A 12 -1.12 -0.87 -6.58
C ILE A 12 0.35 -1.25 -6.35
N ALA A 13 0.82 -2.33 -6.99
CA ALA A 13 2.21 -2.76 -6.89
C ALA A 13 3.19 -1.71 -7.45
N VAL A 14 2.88 -1.15 -8.63
CA VAL A 14 3.66 -0.07 -9.24
C VAL A 14 3.65 1.17 -8.36
N TRP A 15 2.50 1.55 -7.82
CA TRP A 15 2.38 2.67 -6.89
C TRP A 15 3.23 2.46 -5.62
N CYS A 16 3.24 1.26 -5.05
CA CYS A 16 4.08 0.93 -3.89
C CYS A 16 5.57 1.03 -4.24
N ILE A 17 6.00 0.47 -5.39
CA ILE A 17 7.41 0.54 -5.81
C ILE A 17 7.83 2.00 -6.03
N ALA A 18 7.03 2.79 -6.74
CA ALA A 18 7.29 4.21 -6.96
C ALA A 18 7.37 4.99 -5.63
N THR A 19 6.47 4.67 -4.70
CA THR A 19 6.48 5.27 -3.35
C THR A 19 7.75 4.89 -2.60
N GLY A 20 8.17 3.62 -2.63
CA GLY A 20 9.40 3.18 -1.98
C GLY A 20 10.65 3.82 -2.57
N VAL A 21 10.71 3.93 -3.90
CA VAL A 21 11.79 4.63 -4.61
C VAL A 21 11.85 6.10 -4.19
N ALA A 22 10.71 6.77 -3.98
CA ALA A 22 10.68 8.15 -3.49
C ALA A 22 11.25 8.34 -2.07
N TYR A 23 11.37 7.28 -1.27
CA TYR A 23 12.02 7.30 0.04
C TYR A 23 13.49 6.88 0.00
N ASP A 24 14.03 6.53 -1.17
CA ASP A 24 15.43 6.13 -1.30
C ASP A 24 16.34 7.36 -1.26
N PRO A 25 17.27 7.44 -0.28
CA PRO A 25 18.21 8.55 -0.16
C PRO A 25 19.15 8.72 -1.36
N ILE A 26 19.25 7.74 -2.27
CA ILE A 26 20.01 7.87 -3.53
C ILE A 26 19.40 8.95 -4.45
N LEU A 27 18.08 9.20 -4.35
CA LEU A 27 17.38 10.17 -5.20
C LEU A 27 17.36 11.59 -4.63
N GLY A 28 17.97 11.81 -3.47
CA GLY A 28 18.04 13.09 -2.78
C GLY A 28 17.59 13.00 -1.33
N ASP A 29 17.85 14.06 -0.58
CA ASP A 29 17.41 14.15 0.81
C ASP A 29 15.89 14.23 0.89
N VAL A 30 15.33 13.49 1.85
CA VAL A 30 13.90 13.53 2.13
C VAL A 30 13.55 14.96 2.60
N PRO A 31 12.51 15.60 2.04
CA PRO A 31 12.13 16.96 2.42
C PRO A 31 11.97 17.11 3.93
N SER A 32 12.39 18.25 4.50
CA SER A 32 12.24 18.54 5.94
C SER A 32 10.80 18.48 6.44
N THR A 33 9.83 18.71 5.53
CA THR A 33 8.39 18.53 5.78
C THR A 33 7.99 17.09 6.09
N MET A 34 8.83 16.10 5.79
CA MET A 34 8.64 14.70 6.19
C MET A 34 9.32 14.36 7.52
N GLY A 35 9.76 15.34 8.31
CA GLY A 35 10.34 15.15 9.63
C GLY A 35 9.54 14.19 10.55
N PRO A 36 8.20 14.33 10.65
CA PRO A 36 7.38 13.39 11.43
C PRO A 36 7.44 11.94 10.92
N LEU A 37 7.63 11.73 9.61
CA LEU A 37 7.76 10.39 9.01
C LEU A 37 9.10 9.73 9.37
N VAL A 38 10.18 10.52 9.27
CA VAL A 38 11.55 10.09 9.57
C VAL A 38 11.71 9.77 11.06
N ALA A 39 10.97 10.49 11.91
CA ALA A 39 10.94 10.25 13.36
C ALA A 39 10.34 8.88 13.73
N VAL A 40 9.44 8.34 12.90
CA VAL A 40 8.77 7.05 13.16
C VAL A 40 9.62 5.89 12.64
N ILE A 41 10.06 5.95 11.38
CA ILE A 41 10.87 4.90 10.73
C ILE A 41 11.94 5.56 9.84
N PRO A 42 13.20 5.05 9.86
CA PRO A 42 14.24 5.50 8.94
C PRO A 42 13.84 5.42 7.45
N PRO A 43 14.23 6.39 6.59
CA PRO A 43 13.84 6.43 5.18
C PRO A 43 14.12 5.14 4.40
N ARG A 44 15.26 4.49 4.66
CA ARG A 44 15.62 3.21 4.01
C ARG A 44 14.64 2.09 4.36
N LEU A 45 14.14 2.05 5.59
CA LEU A 45 13.16 1.05 6.00
C LEU A 45 11.78 1.32 5.37
N TRP A 46 11.40 2.59 5.21
CA TRP A 46 10.23 2.96 4.41
C TRP A 46 10.38 2.48 2.96
N ALA A 47 11.51 2.78 2.32
CA ALA A 47 11.81 2.35 0.95
C ALA A 47 11.70 0.82 0.79
N TYR A 48 12.40 0.06 1.65
CA TYR A 48 12.37 -1.40 1.60
C TYR A 48 10.98 -1.97 1.86
N SER A 49 10.22 -1.42 2.79
CA SER A 49 8.87 -1.91 3.11
C SER A 49 7.92 -1.74 1.93
N TRP A 50 7.94 -0.57 1.29
CA TRP A 50 7.13 -0.27 0.11
C TRP A 50 7.51 -1.11 -1.10
N ILE A 51 8.82 -1.23 -1.40
CA ILE A 51 9.32 -2.07 -2.49
C ILE A 51 8.97 -3.54 -2.25
N THR A 52 9.13 -4.03 -1.02
CA THR A 52 8.78 -5.41 -0.65
C THR A 52 7.28 -5.67 -0.85
N ALA A 53 6.42 -4.74 -0.43
CA ALA A 53 4.98 -4.85 -0.68
C ALA A 53 4.66 -4.97 -2.18
N GLY A 54 5.27 -4.10 -3.00
CA GLY A 54 5.15 -4.14 -4.46
C GLY A 54 5.62 -5.46 -5.06
N ALA A 55 6.82 -5.90 -4.72
CA ALA A 55 7.40 -7.15 -5.21
C ALA A 55 6.55 -8.38 -4.84
N LEU A 56 6.05 -8.43 -3.61
CA LEU A 56 5.14 -9.49 -3.15
C LEU A 56 3.81 -9.49 -3.92
N MET A 57 3.27 -8.32 -4.28
CA MET A 57 2.06 -8.23 -5.10
C MET A 57 2.30 -8.66 -6.57
N ILE A 58 3.47 -8.34 -7.15
CA ILE A 58 3.87 -8.84 -8.48
C ILE A 58 4.04 -10.37 -8.46
N ALA A 59 4.77 -10.91 -7.48
CA ALA A 59 4.83 -12.36 -7.26
C ALA A 59 3.42 -12.95 -7.03
N GLY A 60 2.56 -12.17 -6.37
CA GLY A 60 1.16 -12.44 -6.11
C GLY A 60 0.28 -12.65 -7.36
N LEU A 61 0.74 -12.22 -8.54
CA LEU A 61 0.09 -12.53 -9.82
C LEU A 61 0.10 -14.03 -10.11
N ARG A 62 1.13 -14.74 -9.64
CA ARG A 62 1.28 -16.19 -9.83
C ARG A 62 0.95 -17.01 -8.58
N TRP A 63 1.29 -16.52 -7.38
CA TRP A 63 1.17 -17.27 -6.13
C TRP A 63 0.23 -16.61 -5.11
N TYR A 64 -0.56 -17.41 -4.39
CA TYR A 64 -1.56 -16.91 -3.44
C TYR A 64 -0.94 -16.26 -2.18
N LYS A 65 0.04 -16.92 -1.56
CA LYS A 65 0.62 -16.45 -0.29
C LYS A 65 1.34 -15.10 -0.43
N PRO A 66 2.28 -14.89 -1.38
CA PRO A 66 2.91 -13.59 -1.58
C PRO A 66 1.90 -12.47 -1.81
N ARG A 67 0.81 -12.75 -2.54
CA ARG A 67 -0.27 -11.79 -2.75
C ARG A 67 -0.89 -11.30 -1.44
N GLN A 68 -1.23 -12.21 -0.53
CA GLN A 68 -1.81 -11.84 0.76
C GLN A 68 -0.85 -10.97 1.58
N TRP A 69 0.41 -11.41 1.70
CA TRP A 69 1.43 -10.66 2.43
C TRP A 69 1.66 -9.26 1.83
N GLY A 70 1.75 -9.16 0.50
CA GLY A 70 1.95 -7.88 -0.19
C GLY A 70 0.79 -6.91 0.02
N ILE A 71 -0.46 -7.39 -0.08
CA ILE A 71 -1.66 -6.56 0.14
C ILE A 71 -1.75 -6.13 1.62
N SER A 72 -1.53 -7.04 2.56
CA SER A 72 -1.55 -6.74 4.00
C SER A 72 -0.48 -5.72 4.38
N LEU A 73 0.73 -5.86 3.83
CA LEU A 73 1.82 -4.92 4.06
C LEU A 73 1.52 -3.55 3.46
N ALA A 74 1.06 -3.50 2.19
CA ALA A 74 0.66 -2.25 1.56
C ALA A 74 -0.41 -1.52 2.38
N MET A 75 -1.43 -2.25 2.85
CA MET A 75 -2.48 -1.71 3.72
C MET A 75 -1.91 -1.12 5.00
N GLY A 76 -1.09 -1.88 5.73
CA GLY A 76 -0.49 -1.46 6.98
C GLY A 76 0.36 -0.19 6.81
N LEU A 77 1.16 -0.13 5.74
CA LEU A 77 1.97 1.04 5.42
C LEU A 77 1.11 2.27 5.10
N THR A 78 0.04 2.13 4.32
CA THR A 78 -0.87 3.26 4.05
C THR A 78 -1.61 3.74 5.29
N VAL A 79 -2.06 2.84 6.17
CA VAL A 79 -2.74 3.20 7.41
C VAL A 79 -1.76 3.92 8.35
N LEU A 80 -0.55 3.39 8.49
CA LEU A 80 0.50 4.02 9.29
C LEU A 80 0.80 5.43 8.76
N LEU A 81 0.93 5.58 7.44
CA LEU A 81 1.21 6.86 6.81
C LEU A 81 0.07 7.87 7.01
N ALA A 82 -1.17 7.43 6.88
CA ALA A 82 -2.34 8.25 7.22
C ALA A 82 -2.31 8.69 8.70
N ALA A 83 -1.98 7.78 9.62
CA ALA A 83 -1.88 8.08 11.04
C ALA A 83 -0.78 9.11 11.34
N VAL A 84 0.39 9.02 10.70
CA VAL A 84 1.48 9.99 10.86
C VAL A 84 1.06 11.40 10.39
N TYR A 85 0.37 11.49 9.25
CA TYR A 85 -0.11 12.80 8.76
C TYR A 85 -1.25 13.37 9.63
N VAL A 86 -2.11 12.53 10.19
CA VAL A 86 -3.12 12.96 11.17
C VAL A 86 -2.46 13.42 12.46
N SER A 87 -1.48 12.67 12.98
CA SER A 87 -0.78 13.06 14.21
C SER A 87 -0.04 14.39 14.02
N ALA A 88 0.70 14.55 12.92
CA ALA A 88 1.40 15.79 12.59
C ALA A 88 0.47 16.99 12.44
N TRP A 89 -0.77 16.76 11.99
CA TRP A 89 -1.79 17.80 11.95
C TRP A 89 -2.30 18.17 13.36
N LEU A 90 -2.55 17.18 14.21
CA LEU A 90 -3.03 17.39 15.58
C LEU A 90 -1.97 18.01 16.50
N THR A 91 -0.68 17.74 16.27
CA THR A 91 0.45 18.31 17.04
C THR A 91 0.87 19.69 16.57
N GLY A 92 0.37 20.14 15.41
CA GLY A 92 0.74 21.43 14.81
C GLY A 92 2.03 21.40 13.97
N ASP A 93 2.66 20.24 13.80
CA ASP A 93 3.86 20.08 12.97
C ASP A 93 3.56 20.30 11.47
N MET A 94 2.32 20.04 11.05
CA MET A 94 1.86 20.25 9.68
C MET A 94 0.43 20.80 9.64
N GLU A 95 0.28 22.11 9.39
CA GLU A 95 -1.02 22.81 9.33
C GLU A 95 -2.03 22.15 8.37
N ARG A 96 -1.54 21.58 7.27
CA ARG A 96 -2.35 20.91 6.24
C ARG A 96 -2.10 19.40 6.15
N GLY A 97 -1.67 18.76 7.24
CA GLY A 97 -1.42 17.31 7.28
C GLY A 97 -2.65 16.47 6.87
N TRP A 98 -3.86 16.96 7.16
CA TRP A 98 -5.12 16.33 6.75
C TRP A 98 -5.28 16.14 5.23
N VAL A 99 -4.63 16.98 4.40
CA VAL A 99 -4.70 16.88 2.92
C VAL A 99 -3.99 15.64 2.42
N SER A 100 -2.88 15.27 3.05
CA SER A 100 -2.17 14.02 2.76
C SER A 100 -2.90 12.83 3.37
N ALA A 101 -3.37 12.95 4.61
CA ALA A 101 -4.10 11.88 5.30
C ALA A 101 -5.31 11.37 4.50
N LYS A 102 -6.15 12.27 3.96
CA LYS A 102 -7.31 11.86 3.13
C LYS A 102 -6.91 11.07 1.89
N ASN A 103 -5.76 11.38 1.27
CA ASN A 103 -5.28 10.67 0.09
C ASN A 103 -4.84 9.25 0.45
N TYR A 104 -4.14 9.07 1.57
CA TYR A 104 -3.75 7.74 2.04
C TYR A 104 -4.95 6.91 2.51
N ILE A 105 -5.96 7.52 3.12
CA ILE A 105 -7.24 6.85 3.41
C ILE A 105 -7.91 6.38 2.12
N LEU A 106 -7.94 7.20 1.06
CA LEU A 106 -8.47 6.79 -0.23
C LEU A 106 -7.70 5.60 -0.81
N ILE A 107 -6.37 5.60 -0.71
CA ILE A 107 -5.55 4.47 -1.16
C ILE A 107 -5.86 3.20 -0.34
N CYS A 108 -6.06 3.30 0.98
CA CYS A 108 -6.53 2.16 1.78
C CYS A 108 -7.83 1.58 1.22
N VAL A 109 -8.80 2.42 0.86
CA VAL A 109 -10.06 1.97 0.26
C VAL A 109 -9.82 1.24 -1.06
N VAL A 110 -8.91 1.73 -1.90
CA VAL A 110 -8.52 1.07 -3.16
C VAL A 110 -7.89 -0.30 -2.90
N VAL A 111 -6.98 -0.41 -1.94
CA VAL A 111 -6.35 -1.69 -1.56
C VAL A 111 -7.39 -2.67 -0.99
N MET A 112 -8.29 -2.21 -0.13
CA MET A 112 -9.39 -3.04 0.43
C MET A 112 -10.31 -3.56 -0.67
N THR A 113 -10.72 -2.67 -1.57
CA THR A 113 -11.62 -3.02 -2.68
C THR A 113 -10.96 -4.04 -3.60
N GLY A 114 -9.67 -3.87 -3.89
CA GLY A 114 -8.90 -4.86 -4.64
C GLY A 114 -8.85 -6.22 -3.95
N ALA A 115 -8.60 -6.23 -2.63
CA ALA A 115 -8.61 -7.46 -1.83
C ALA A 115 -9.98 -8.16 -1.87
N ALA A 116 -11.07 -7.40 -1.74
CA ALA A 116 -12.45 -7.91 -1.77
C ALA A 116 -12.80 -8.53 -3.13
N ILE A 117 -12.54 -7.83 -4.25
CA ILE A 117 -12.78 -8.34 -5.62
C ILE A 117 -12.04 -9.67 -5.84
N MET A 118 -10.81 -9.77 -5.33
CA MET A 118 -10.03 -10.99 -5.43
C MET A 118 -10.59 -12.15 -4.58
N ALA A 119 -11.18 -11.84 -3.42
CA ALA A 119 -11.84 -12.82 -2.55
C ALA A 119 -13.15 -13.33 -3.16
N GLU A 120 -14.02 -12.45 -3.68
CA GLU A 120 -15.26 -12.83 -4.35
C GLU A 120 -15.01 -13.77 -5.54
N GLY A 121 -13.99 -13.48 -6.34
CA GLY A 121 -13.61 -14.35 -7.46
C GLY A 121 -13.13 -15.74 -7.05
N VAL A 122 -12.71 -15.95 -5.80
CA VAL A 122 -12.40 -17.28 -5.25
C VAL A 122 -13.68 -18.00 -4.83
N LEU A 123 -14.59 -17.31 -4.13
CA LEU A 123 -15.87 -17.86 -3.68
C LEU A 123 -16.75 -18.33 -4.87
N ALA A 124 -16.85 -17.51 -5.92
CA ALA A 124 -17.60 -17.86 -7.13
C ALA A 124 -17.07 -19.13 -7.83
N ARG A 125 -15.75 -19.34 -7.84
CA ARG A 125 -15.13 -20.56 -8.40
C ARG A 125 -15.34 -21.80 -7.52
N GLY A 126 -15.44 -21.61 -6.21
CA GLY A 126 -15.72 -22.69 -5.25
C GLY A 126 -17.14 -23.24 -5.39
N SER A 127 -18.14 -22.35 -5.47
CA SER A 127 -19.55 -22.72 -5.66
C SER A 127 -19.80 -23.52 -6.94
N CYS A 128 -19.12 -23.19 -8.04
CA CYS A 128 -19.24 -23.92 -9.30
C CYS A 128 -18.67 -25.35 -9.26
N ARG A 129 -17.77 -25.66 -8.32
CA ARG A 129 -17.17 -27.00 -8.15
C ARG A 129 -18.01 -27.94 -7.31
N THR A 130 -18.88 -27.42 -6.44
CA THR A 130 -19.76 -28.22 -5.58
C THR A 130 -21.05 -28.66 -6.26
N HIS A 131 -21.34 -28.16 -7.47
CA HIS A 131 -22.53 -28.50 -8.26
C HIS A 131 -22.25 -29.41 -9.47
N ARG A 132 -21.09 -30.08 -9.52
CA ARG A 132 -20.77 -31.15 -10.48
C ARG A 132 -20.45 -32.43 -9.74
#